data_AF-A0A7Z9G7B5-F1
#
_entry.id   AF-A0A7Z9G7B5-F1
#
_cell.length_a   1.000
_cell.length_b   1.000
_cell.length_c   1.000
_cell.angle_alpha   90.00
_cell.angle_beta   90.00
_cell.angle_gamma   90.00
#
_symmetry.space_group_name_H-M   'P 1'
#
loop_
_entity.id
_entity.type
_entity.pdbx_description
1 polymer ?
#
loop_
_entity_poly.entity_id
_entity_poly.type
_entity_poly.pdbx_seq_one_letter_code
_entity_poly.pdbx_strand_id
1 'polypeptide(L)'
;MQKQSESTNTTMRAICAVLFLIGCAKANEPVPPPEVEDLIYPAGTGLELPCKHTGECRPGLACTANQVCGPAGTQLIGQACAISAECQPGSYCESLIKGCRGNISGELAGTCEQHADCPTNATEQYDCVAVSSQCKEAGGGRQGDVCSTDGHCISGLSCAFQMGFFGFCTAGGAGDIRTPCTANSDCQAGLICGPTEACMSLLELGEYYEWEGTTCETNDKGAARAYFELPNPDGSSRTDFFRLPFPNDIRLASGHAATSFPSAGPFTTDIDPVGAIATRINQELKGWSPAPTVVFRFSRALDYTTLQTGPTEPDLGIGHDGRNIFLVNIDSDSTDYGREHGYTWGADTRSSKTLCGNWLTINPGHGAGLKPGDTYAVVLLKGFGVADSSQQFNADNDLTVVLSDAAPADTAVARPAWEQYGSLRAFLGEKKIASSEVLNAAVFTVQEDSAVIAQARQIIRDLPPPQVISSVLCKVGVSTPCSGGVSTRACGENEAYYEIQGQLQIPVFQTGEAPYLQPEDGGGAEYRR
;
A
#
# COMPACT_ATOMS: atom_id res chain seq x y z
N MET A 1 -48.15 -50.32 53.20
CA MET A 1 -47.71 -49.42 54.30
C MET A 1 -47.38 -48.07 53.67
N GLN A 2 -47.99 -46.98 54.18
CA GLN A 2 -47.72 -45.51 54.06
C GLN A 2 -46.89 -44.98 52.85
N LYS A 3 -47.27 -43.99 52.02
CA LYS A 3 -47.91 -42.66 52.12
C LYS A 3 -47.13 -41.57 52.94
N GLN A 4 -46.75 -40.51 52.20
CA GLN A 4 -46.34 -39.11 52.57
C GLN A 4 -44.92 -38.89 53.16
N SER A 5 -44.18 -37.79 52.92
CA SER A 5 -44.40 -36.49 52.22
C SER A 5 -43.04 -35.80 51.90
N GLU A 6 -43.04 -34.97 50.83
CA GLU A 6 -42.37 -33.67 50.53
C GLU A 6 -40.99 -33.32 51.15
N SER A 7 -40.03 -32.72 50.42
CA SER A 7 -40.10 -31.32 50.01
C SER A 7 -38.96 -30.89 49.06
N THR A 8 -39.36 -30.06 48.08
CA THR A 8 -38.67 -28.96 47.35
C THR A 8 -37.53 -29.18 46.35
N ASN A 9 -37.92 -29.00 45.08
CA ASN A 9 -37.17 -28.45 43.94
C ASN A 9 -36.19 -27.32 44.32
N THR A 10 -34.96 -27.37 43.80
CA THR A 10 -34.20 -26.16 43.45
C THR A 10 -33.46 -26.39 42.14
N THR A 11 -33.92 -25.67 41.12
CA THR A 11 -33.45 -25.67 39.74
C THR A 11 -32.02 -25.13 39.67
N MET A 12 -31.07 -25.97 39.25
CA MET A 12 -29.69 -25.58 38.96
C MET A 12 -29.68 -24.84 37.60
N ARG A 13 -29.69 -23.50 37.62
CA ARG A 13 -29.46 -22.69 36.42
C ARG A 13 -27.95 -22.65 36.13
N ALA A 14 -27.54 -23.24 35.01
CA ALA A 14 -26.21 -23.07 34.45
C ALA A 14 -26.03 -21.60 33.99
N ILE A 15 -24.99 -20.95 34.48
CA ILE A 15 -24.59 -19.59 34.08
C ILE A 15 -23.65 -19.74 32.87
N CYS A 16 -24.12 -19.38 31.67
CA CYS A 16 -23.25 -19.11 30.53
C CYS A 16 -22.79 -17.65 30.60
N ALA A 17 -21.51 -17.41 30.87
CA ALA A 17 -20.90 -16.08 30.75
C ALA A 17 -20.32 -15.92 29.34
N VAL A 18 -20.74 -14.89 28.62
CA VAL A 18 -20.17 -14.47 27.34
C VAL A 18 -19.27 -13.26 27.62
N LEU A 19 -17.96 -13.40 27.40
CA LEU A 19 -16.98 -12.31 27.55
C LEU A 19 -16.80 -11.57 26.22
N PHE A 20 -16.95 -10.24 26.23
CA PHE A 20 -16.52 -9.34 25.16
C PHE A 20 -15.46 -8.38 25.72
N LEU A 21 -14.30 -8.26 25.06
CA LEU A 21 -13.19 -7.39 25.45
C LEU A 21 -13.06 -6.24 24.44
N ILE A 22 -13.01 -4.99 24.93
CA ILE A 22 -12.76 -3.76 24.15
C ILE A 22 -11.77 -2.89 24.95
N GLY A 23 -10.69 -2.40 24.34
CA GLY A 23 -9.60 -1.64 25.01
C GLY A 23 -9.43 -0.20 24.52
N CYS A 24 -8.67 0.63 25.28
CA CYS A 24 -8.36 2.05 24.98
C CYS A 24 -6.86 2.37 25.23
N ALA A 25 -6.26 3.29 24.45
CA ALA A 25 -4.87 3.76 24.57
C ALA A 25 -4.76 5.32 24.59
N LYS A 26 -3.60 5.90 24.95
CA LYS A 26 -3.37 7.34 25.24
C LYS A 26 -2.12 7.89 24.51
N ALA A 27 -2.13 9.13 23.98
CA ALA A 27 -1.04 9.80 23.22
C ALA A 27 -0.71 11.23 23.77
N ASN A 28 0.50 11.78 23.49
CA ASN A 28 1.04 13.09 23.98
C ASN A 28 1.58 14.03 22.85
N GLU A 29 1.76 15.34 23.14
CA GLU A 29 1.91 16.52 22.23
C GLU A 29 3.35 16.95 21.82
N PRO A 30 3.56 17.77 20.73
CA PRO A 30 4.89 18.16 20.18
C PRO A 30 5.33 19.66 20.29
N VAL A 31 6.62 19.95 19.98
CA VAL A 31 7.41 21.21 20.14
C VAL A 31 7.87 21.78 18.76
N PRO A 32 8.10 23.11 18.54
CA PRO A 32 8.29 23.69 17.19
C PRO A 32 9.77 23.98 16.75
N PRO A 33 10.04 24.23 15.44
CA PRO A 33 11.37 24.46 14.87
C PRO A 33 11.66 25.93 14.38
N PRO A 34 12.89 26.25 13.90
CA PRO A 34 13.37 27.62 13.60
C PRO A 34 13.51 28.01 12.11
N GLU A 35 13.76 29.31 11.87
CA GLU A 35 13.76 30.10 10.61
C GLU A 35 15.05 30.05 9.75
N VAL A 36 14.92 30.31 8.42
CA VAL A 36 16.01 30.78 7.53
C VAL A 36 15.50 31.65 6.32
N GLU A 37 16.28 32.70 6.01
CA GLU A 37 16.38 33.67 4.88
C GLU A 37 16.67 33.06 3.47
N ASP A 38 16.62 33.70 2.28
CA ASP A 38 16.07 34.96 1.71
C ASP A 38 16.37 34.94 0.18
N LEU A 39 15.45 35.35 -0.73
CA LEU A 39 15.73 35.58 -2.17
C LEU A 39 14.78 36.62 -2.85
N ILE A 40 15.41 37.75 -3.25
CA ILE A 40 15.17 38.77 -4.31
C ILE A 40 13.73 39.14 -4.73
N TYR A 41 13.30 40.31 -4.25
CA TYR A 41 12.02 41.01 -4.51
C TYR A 41 12.23 42.43 -5.09
N PRO A 42 11.17 43.12 -5.58
CA PRO A 42 11.22 44.50 -6.09
C PRO A 42 11.83 45.49 -5.08
N ALA A 43 12.42 46.58 -5.61
CA ALA A 43 13.23 47.52 -4.82
C ALA A 43 12.52 48.03 -3.54
N GLY A 44 13.26 47.92 -2.42
CA GLY A 44 12.76 48.14 -1.06
C GLY A 44 13.06 46.93 -0.19
N THR A 45 13.05 47.12 1.13
CA THR A 45 13.35 46.06 2.11
C THR A 45 12.16 45.09 2.19
N GLY A 46 12.45 43.79 2.11
CA GLY A 46 11.47 42.69 2.06
C GLY A 46 10.81 42.39 3.41
N LEU A 47 9.89 41.44 3.44
CA LEU A 47 9.18 41.03 4.66
C LEU A 47 10.18 40.59 5.74
N GLU A 48 9.95 41.00 6.98
CA GLU A 48 10.79 40.73 8.17
C GLU A 48 12.21 41.30 8.15
N LEU A 49 12.58 42.02 7.10
CA LEU A 49 13.88 42.67 7.02
C LEU A 49 13.89 44.04 7.73
N PRO A 50 15.05 44.46 8.29
CA PRO A 50 15.14 45.65 9.15
C PRO A 50 14.79 46.95 8.43
N CYS A 51 14.06 47.82 9.11
CA CYS A 51 13.70 49.15 8.62
C CYS A 51 13.70 50.17 9.75
N LYS A 52 13.98 51.43 9.43
CA LYS A 52 13.80 52.56 10.36
C LYS A 52 12.51 53.29 10.12
N HIS A 53 12.05 53.35 8.86
CA HIS A 53 10.83 54.04 8.45
C HIS A 53 10.14 53.29 7.32
N THR A 54 8.81 53.42 7.22
CA THR A 54 7.99 52.72 6.21
C THR A 54 8.45 52.94 4.77
N GLY A 55 9.03 54.10 4.45
CA GLY A 55 9.57 54.37 3.10
C GLY A 55 10.79 53.53 2.70
N GLU A 56 11.39 52.78 3.64
CA GLU A 56 12.49 51.84 3.37
C GLU A 56 11.98 50.44 2.99
N CYS A 57 10.71 50.15 3.23
CA CYS A 57 10.06 48.90 2.88
C CYS A 57 9.57 48.92 1.43
N ARG A 58 9.48 47.75 0.78
CA ARG A 58 8.88 47.66 -0.56
C ARG A 58 7.40 48.09 -0.52
N PRO A 59 6.83 48.59 -1.64
CA PRO A 59 5.41 48.93 -1.71
C PRO A 59 4.51 47.76 -1.28
N GLY A 60 3.60 48.01 -0.33
CA GLY A 60 2.73 46.98 0.27
C GLY A 60 3.13 46.56 1.68
N LEU A 61 4.34 46.95 2.12
CA LEU A 61 4.83 46.74 3.48
C LEU A 61 4.94 48.06 4.25
N ALA A 62 4.86 47.97 5.58
CA ALA A 62 5.08 49.06 6.51
C ALA A 62 6.11 48.67 7.57
N CYS A 63 6.88 49.66 8.05
CA CYS A 63 7.85 49.39 9.11
C CYS A 63 7.10 49.21 10.44
N THR A 64 7.18 48.00 10.98
CA THR A 64 6.47 47.62 12.21
C THR A 64 7.13 48.22 13.45
N ALA A 65 6.45 48.12 14.59
CA ALA A 65 7.01 48.54 15.89
C ALA A 65 8.32 47.80 16.25
N ASN A 66 8.55 46.62 15.66
CA ASN A 66 9.76 45.82 15.85
C ASN A 66 10.90 46.22 14.91
N GLN A 67 10.77 47.32 14.16
CA GLN A 67 11.77 47.80 13.20
C GLN A 67 12.06 46.81 12.08
N VAL A 68 11.05 46.05 11.66
CA VAL A 68 11.09 45.18 10.48
C VAL A 68 9.91 45.46 9.56
N CYS A 69 10.08 45.24 8.26
CA CYS A 69 9.02 45.46 7.28
C CYS A 69 7.96 44.35 7.39
N GLY A 70 6.74 44.72 7.77
CA GLY A 70 5.59 43.82 7.85
C GLY A 70 4.51 44.20 6.84
N PRO A 71 3.49 43.36 6.62
CA PRO A 71 2.44 43.65 5.67
C PRO A 71 1.63 44.87 6.11
N ALA A 72 1.45 45.85 5.22
CA ALA A 72 0.70 47.05 5.54
C ALA A 72 -0.82 46.83 5.43
N GLY A 73 -1.26 45.84 4.63
CA GLY A 73 -2.67 45.60 4.35
C GLY A 73 -3.35 46.79 3.66
N THR A 74 -2.62 47.57 2.86
CA THR A 74 -3.10 48.83 2.29
C THR A 74 -3.26 48.79 0.77
N GLN A 75 -2.79 47.75 0.10
CA GLN A 75 -2.87 47.69 -1.37
C GLN A 75 -4.32 47.49 -1.81
N LEU A 76 -4.79 48.42 -2.65
CA LEU A 76 -6.14 48.40 -3.21
C LEU A 76 -6.25 47.38 -4.34
N ILE A 77 -7.48 46.97 -4.66
CA ILE A 77 -7.76 46.13 -5.82
C ILE A 77 -7.14 46.76 -7.09
N GLY A 78 -6.37 45.97 -7.84
CA GLY A 78 -5.60 46.35 -9.02
C GLY A 78 -4.18 46.87 -8.74
N GLN A 79 -3.80 47.09 -7.48
CA GLN A 79 -2.43 47.46 -7.11
C GLN A 79 -1.51 46.25 -7.08
N ALA A 80 -0.24 46.45 -7.44
CA ALA A 80 0.73 45.37 -7.44
C ALA A 80 0.94 44.79 -6.04
N CYS A 81 1.11 43.48 -5.96
CA CYS A 81 1.37 42.76 -4.72
C CYS A 81 2.29 41.56 -4.99
N ALA A 82 2.96 41.13 -3.93
CA ALA A 82 3.80 39.93 -3.90
C ALA A 82 3.26 38.85 -2.97
N ILE A 83 2.53 39.24 -1.91
CA ILE A 83 1.83 38.32 -1.00
C ILE A 83 0.45 38.90 -0.67
N SER A 84 -0.54 38.04 -0.40
CA SER A 84 -1.92 38.47 -0.13
C SER A 84 -2.04 39.39 1.09
N ALA A 85 -1.14 39.28 2.06
CA ALA A 85 -1.11 40.15 3.25
C ALA A 85 -0.80 41.63 2.94
N GLU A 86 -0.28 41.94 1.76
CA GLU A 86 -0.06 43.32 1.30
C GLU A 86 -1.38 44.01 0.88
N CYS A 87 -2.40 43.21 0.52
CA CYS A 87 -3.70 43.67 0.06
C CYS A 87 -4.62 44.07 1.22
N GLN A 88 -5.59 44.94 0.94
CA GLN A 88 -6.60 45.31 1.92
C GLN A 88 -7.38 44.09 2.43
N PRO A 89 -7.87 44.12 3.69
CA PRO A 89 -8.71 43.07 4.23
C PRO A 89 -9.87 42.73 3.27
N GLY A 90 -10.03 41.45 2.94
CA GLY A 90 -11.02 40.98 1.96
C GLY A 90 -10.54 41.05 0.50
N SER A 91 -9.24 41.14 0.26
CA SER A 91 -8.60 41.02 -1.07
C SER A 91 -7.39 40.08 -0.99
N TYR A 92 -7.00 39.47 -2.10
CA TYR A 92 -5.84 38.57 -2.19
C TYR A 92 -4.93 38.95 -3.35
N CYS A 93 -3.70 38.46 -3.38
CA CYS A 93 -2.76 38.74 -4.45
C CYS A 93 -2.90 37.72 -5.59
N GLU A 94 -3.43 38.14 -6.75
CA GLU A 94 -3.62 37.25 -7.91
C GLU A 94 -2.30 37.10 -8.68
N SER A 95 -1.77 35.89 -8.75
CA SER A 95 -0.43 35.57 -9.28
C SER A 95 -0.30 35.80 -10.80
N LEU A 96 -1.39 35.64 -11.57
CA LEU A 96 -1.40 35.84 -13.02
C LEU A 96 -1.27 37.32 -13.45
N ILE A 97 -1.77 38.25 -12.64
CA ILE A 97 -1.72 39.69 -12.91
C ILE A 97 -0.80 40.45 -11.94
N LYS A 98 -0.23 39.76 -10.94
CA LYS A 98 0.58 40.31 -9.84
C LYS A 98 -0.08 41.51 -9.18
N GLY A 99 -1.39 41.42 -8.96
CA GLY A 99 -2.21 42.53 -8.45
C GLY A 99 -3.26 42.06 -7.45
N CYS A 100 -3.60 42.93 -6.50
CA CYS A 100 -4.62 42.64 -5.51
C CYS A 100 -5.98 42.51 -6.18
N ARG A 101 -6.72 41.44 -5.92
CA ARG A 101 -8.08 41.23 -6.40
C ARG A 101 -9.05 41.26 -5.23
N GLY A 102 -10.22 41.84 -5.43
CA GLY A 102 -11.28 41.76 -4.43
C GLY A 102 -11.75 40.32 -4.32
N ASN A 103 -12.04 39.88 -3.10
CA ASN A 103 -12.75 38.62 -2.89
C ASN A 103 -14.07 38.74 -3.64
N ILE A 104 -14.24 37.96 -4.71
CA ILE A 104 -15.58 37.81 -5.31
C ILE A 104 -16.43 37.27 -4.18
N SER A 105 -17.60 37.87 -3.96
CA SER A 105 -18.63 37.31 -3.09
C SER A 105 -19.03 35.95 -3.67
N GLY A 106 -18.25 34.93 -3.39
CA GLY A 106 -18.46 33.56 -3.81
C GLY A 106 -19.66 33.04 -3.04
N GLU A 107 -20.72 32.71 -3.75
CA GLU A 107 -21.79 31.89 -3.19
C GLU A 107 -21.18 30.57 -2.70
N LEU A 108 -21.74 30.02 -1.62
CA LEU A 108 -21.56 28.61 -1.23
C LEU A 108 -21.63 27.73 -2.48
N ALA A 109 -20.63 26.86 -2.70
CA ALA A 109 -20.40 26.06 -3.91
C ALA A 109 -19.73 26.76 -5.12
N GLY A 110 -19.11 27.93 -4.93
CA GLY A 110 -18.18 28.51 -5.89
C GLY A 110 -16.97 27.61 -6.17
N THR A 111 -16.44 27.68 -7.41
CA THR A 111 -15.23 26.94 -7.78
C THR A 111 -13.98 27.55 -7.16
N CYS A 112 -13.06 26.73 -6.69
CA CYS A 112 -11.79 27.15 -6.08
C CYS A 112 -10.64 26.28 -6.58
N GLU A 113 -9.45 26.86 -6.65
CA GLU A 113 -8.19 26.17 -6.95
C GLU A 113 -7.36 25.96 -5.68
N GLN A 114 -7.50 26.87 -4.70
CA GLN A 114 -6.81 26.83 -3.42
C GLN A 114 -7.72 27.30 -2.29
N HIS A 115 -7.31 26.97 -1.06
CA HIS A 115 -8.03 27.34 0.16
C HIS A 115 -8.32 28.85 0.27
N ALA A 116 -7.36 29.67 -0.15
CA ALA A 116 -7.48 31.13 -0.13
C ALA A 116 -8.59 31.70 -1.03
N ASP A 117 -9.13 30.90 -1.97
CA ASP A 117 -10.21 31.32 -2.86
C ASP A 117 -11.60 31.22 -2.20
N CYS A 118 -11.68 30.60 -1.01
CA CYS A 118 -12.94 30.37 -0.32
C CYS A 118 -13.30 31.50 0.66
N PRO A 119 -14.61 31.79 0.83
CA PRO A 119 -15.05 32.86 1.70
C PRO A 119 -14.65 32.57 3.15
N THR A 120 -14.16 33.59 3.85
CA THR A 120 -13.96 33.53 5.29
C THR A 120 -14.97 34.46 5.95
N ASN A 121 -15.85 33.93 6.80
CA ASN A 121 -16.71 34.73 7.66
C ASN A 121 -16.35 34.49 9.13
N ALA A 122 -16.75 35.38 10.04
CA ALA A 122 -16.33 35.32 11.44
C ALA A 122 -16.88 34.12 12.24
N THR A 123 -17.78 33.32 11.64
CA THR A 123 -18.51 32.23 12.29
C THR A 123 -18.39 30.88 11.57
N GLU A 124 -18.00 30.88 10.30
CA GLU A 124 -17.91 29.71 9.42
C GLU A 124 -16.66 29.87 8.55
N GLN A 125 -15.80 28.86 8.59
CA GLN A 125 -14.62 28.75 7.75
C GLN A 125 -14.94 27.80 6.60
N TYR A 126 -14.50 28.15 5.39
CA TYR A 126 -14.74 27.36 4.19
C TYR A 126 -13.41 26.97 3.57
N ASP A 127 -13.26 25.69 3.25
CA ASP A 127 -12.07 25.12 2.63
C ASP A 127 -12.32 24.71 1.18
N CYS A 128 -11.28 24.82 0.36
CA CYS A 128 -11.32 24.33 -1.00
C CYS A 128 -11.17 22.81 -1.02
N VAL A 129 -12.24 22.10 -1.39
CA VAL A 129 -12.18 20.65 -1.49
C VAL A 129 -11.56 20.26 -2.83
N ALA A 130 -10.29 19.88 -2.77
CA ALA A 130 -9.44 19.62 -3.94
C ALA A 130 -10.02 18.62 -4.95
N VAL A 131 -10.79 17.62 -4.50
CA VAL A 131 -11.42 16.62 -5.40
C VAL A 131 -12.61 17.19 -6.18
N SER A 132 -13.28 18.21 -5.66
CA SER A 132 -14.46 18.82 -6.30
C SER A 132 -14.22 20.24 -6.80
N SER A 133 -13.04 20.83 -6.55
CA SER A 133 -12.70 22.23 -6.82
C SER A 133 -13.82 23.18 -6.35
N GLN A 134 -14.36 22.94 -5.15
CA GLN A 134 -15.49 23.70 -4.61
C GLN A 134 -15.23 24.09 -3.15
N CYS A 135 -15.62 25.32 -2.81
CA CYS A 135 -15.64 25.77 -1.43
C CYS A 135 -16.73 25.06 -0.64
N LYS A 136 -16.33 24.35 0.42
CA LYS A 136 -17.24 23.71 1.39
C LYS A 136 -16.86 24.13 2.80
N GLU A 137 -17.76 23.96 3.75
CA GLU A 137 -17.43 24.23 5.17
C GLU A 137 -16.20 23.41 5.56
N ALA A 138 -15.25 24.07 6.22
CA ALA A 138 -14.08 23.43 6.82
C ALA A 138 -14.55 22.43 7.88
N GLY A 139 -13.78 21.37 8.05
CA GLY A 139 -14.07 20.35 9.04
C GLY A 139 -13.75 20.81 10.46
N GLY A 140 -14.04 19.94 11.43
CA GLY A 140 -13.71 20.17 12.84
C GLY A 140 -12.36 19.62 13.28
N GLY A 141 -11.63 18.95 12.38
CA GLY A 141 -10.40 18.21 12.69
C GLY A 141 -9.24 19.14 13.03
N ARG A 142 -8.72 19.00 14.24
CA ARG A 142 -7.55 19.75 14.71
C ARG A 142 -6.27 19.07 14.25
N GLN A 143 -5.14 19.74 14.45
CA GLN A 143 -3.84 19.17 14.13
C GLN A 143 -3.65 17.80 14.81
N GLY A 144 -3.29 16.79 14.02
CA GLY A 144 -3.16 15.39 14.45
C GLY A 144 -4.44 14.56 14.38
N ASP A 145 -5.61 15.16 14.08
CA ASP A 145 -6.83 14.39 13.85
C ASP A 145 -6.76 13.66 12.50
N VAL A 146 -7.35 12.46 12.45
CA VAL A 146 -7.45 11.67 11.21
C VAL A 146 -8.36 12.38 10.22
N CYS A 147 -7.91 12.49 8.99
CA CYS A 147 -8.66 13.08 7.88
C CYS A 147 -8.56 12.17 6.64
N SER A 148 -9.53 12.32 5.73
CA SER A 148 -9.48 11.71 4.40
C SER A 148 -9.44 12.74 3.29
N THR A 149 -9.74 13.99 3.61
CA THR A 149 -9.70 15.16 2.72
C THR A 149 -9.41 16.40 3.56
N ASP A 150 -8.92 17.48 2.94
CA ASP A 150 -8.67 18.76 3.63
C ASP A 150 -9.91 19.28 4.35
N GLY A 151 -11.10 19.09 3.76
CA GLY A 151 -12.37 19.50 4.38
C GLY A 151 -12.76 18.74 5.66
N HIS A 152 -11.94 17.81 6.15
CA HIS A 152 -12.09 17.27 7.50
C HIS A 152 -11.35 18.08 8.56
N CYS A 153 -10.40 18.91 8.14
CA CYS A 153 -9.56 19.71 9.00
C CYS A 153 -10.14 21.10 9.21
N ILE A 154 -9.75 21.75 10.31
CA ILE A 154 -10.01 23.17 10.51
C ILE A 154 -9.21 23.98 9.50
N SER A 155 -9.70 25.18 9.21
CA SER A 155 -9.11 26.04 8.20
C SER A 155 -7.64 26.36 8.45
N GLY A 156 -6.83 26.30 7.39
CA GLY A 156 -5.38 26.48 7.44
C GLY A 156 -4.60 25.20 7.76
N LEU A 157 -5.29 24.09 8.03
CA LEU A 157 -4.68 22.77 8.05
C LEU A 157 -4.94 22.03 6.73
N SER A 158 -3.98 21.23 6.31
CA SER A 158 -4.12 20.29 5.19
C SER A 158 -4.21 18.87 5.72
N CYS A 159 -4.93 18.03 4.99
CA CYS A 159 -4.93 16.61 5.20
C CYS A 159 -3.71 15.99 4.53
N ALA A 160 -2.59 15.97 5.25
CA ALA A 160 -1.37 15.36 4.76
C ALA A 160 -1.40 13.85 5.02
N PHE A 161 -1.17 13.08 3.96
CA PHE A 161 -0.91 11.65 4.06
C PHE A 161 0.55 11.45 4.45
N GLN A 162 0.81 11.36 5.75
CA GLN A 162 2.10 10.97 6.28
C GLN A 162 2.20 9.44 6.15
N MET A 163 2.97 8.96 5.16
CA MET A 163 3.36 7.55 4.95
C MET A 163 2.24 6.51 5.25
N GLY A 164 1.27 6.36 4.35
CA GLY A 164 0.23 5.34 4.50
C GLY A 164 -1.08 5.63 3.76
N PHE A 165 -2.16 4.94 4.16
CA PHE A 165 -3.51 5.11 3.60
C PHE A 165 -4.39 6.11 4.38
N PHE A 166 -3.88 6.67 5.48
CA PHE A 166 -4.62 7.59 6.34
C PHE A 166 -3.97 8.98 6.30
N GLY A 167 -4.79 10.03 6.20
CA GLY A 167 -4.33 11.41 6.30
C GLY A 167 -4.47 11.92 7.73
N PHE A 168 -3.66 12.92 8.09
CA PHE A 168 -3.78 13.67 9.32
C PHE A 168 -3.79 15.17 9.05
N CYS A 169 -4.60 15.90 9.82
CA CYS A 169 -4.62 17.34 9.75
C CYS A 169 -3.28 17.90 10.24
N THR A 170 -2.55 18.59 9.38
CA THR A 170 -1.28 19.25 9.71
C THR A 170 -1.29 20.69 9.21
N ALA A 171 -0.42 21.55 9.74
CA ALA A 171 -0.23 22.86 9.14
C ALA A 171 0.24 22.68 7.69
N GLY A 172 -0.43 23.36 6.75
CA GLY A 172 0.08 23.49 5.39
C GLY A 172 1.33 24.36 5.37
N GLY A 173 2.19 24.14 4.37
CA GLY A 173 3.34 25.00 4.11
C GLY A 173 2.93 26.32 3.47
N ALA A 174 3.91 27.18 3.22
CA ALA A 174 3.67 28.49 2.60
C ALA A 174 3.61 28.44 1.06
N GLY A 175 4.01 27.31 0.45
CA GLY A 175 4.18 27.17 -0.99
C GLY A 175 2.85 27.18 -1.76
N ASP A 176 2.67 28.21 -2.58
CA ASP A 176 1.54 28.34 -3.50
C ASP A 176 1.81 27.56 -4.80
N ILE A 177 0.84 27.44 -5.71
CA ILE A 177 0.95 26.78 -7.01
C ILE A 177 2.25 27.19 -7.73
N ARG A 178 2.98 26.17 -8.19
CA ARG A 178 4.32 26.18 -8.83
C ARG A 178 5.48 26.61 -7.93
N THR A 179 5.26 26.81 -6.64
CA THR A 179 6.35 26.99 -5.69
C THR A 179 7.14 25.69 -5.57
N PRO A 180 8.47 25.71 -5.63
CA PRO A 180 9.28 24.52 -5.40
C PRO A 180 8.94 23.88 -4.06
N CYS A 181 8.86 22.55 -4.04
CA CYS A 181 8.56 21.77 -2.85
C CYS A 181 9.34 20.47 -2.88
N THR A 182 9.54 19.90 -1.70
CA THR A 182 10.15 18.58 -1.49
C THR A 182 9.18 17.61 -0.81
N ALA A 183 8.19 18.14 -0.10
CA ALA A 183 7.11 17.40 0.55
C ALA A 183 5.78 18.15 0.40
N ASN A 184 4.66 17.45 0.55
CA ASN A 184 3.31 18.02 0.58
C ASN A 184 3.17 19.07 1.69
N SER A 185 3.91 18.93 2.79
CA SER A 185 3.95 19.92 3.89
C SER A 185 4.58 21.24 3.51
N ASP A 186 5.29 21.34 2.38
CA ASP A 186 5.83 22.61 1.88
C ASP A 186 4.76 23.45 1.18
N CYS A 187 3.65 22.81 0.79
CA CYS A 187 2.58 23.41 0.02
C CYS A 187 1.40 23.87 0.88
N GLN A 188 0.72 24.93 0.44
CA GLN A 188 -0.49 25.42 1.10
C GLN A 188 -1.58 24.34 1.11
N ALA A 189 -2.48 24.44 2.09
CA ALA A 189 -3.60 23.52 2.21
C ALA A 189 -4.45 23.47 0.93
N GLY A 190 -4.75 22.27 0.46
CA GLY A 190 -5.38 22.02 -0.84
C GLY A 190 -4.40 21.78 -2.00
N LEU A 191 -3.09 22.01 -1.80
CA LEU A 191 -2.04 21.75 -2.79
C LEU A 191 -1.19 20.54 -2.37
N ILE A 192 -0.59 19.90 -3.37
CA ILE A 192 0.32 18.77 -3.19
C ILE A 192 1.63 19.04 -3.90
N CYS A 193 2.70 18.44 -3.40
CA CYS A 193 3.99 18.48 -4.08
C CYS A 193 3.98 17.46 -5.22
N GLY A 194 3.81 17.99 -6.44
CA GLY A 194 3.70 17.19 -7.66
C GLY A 194 5.04 16.60 -8.12
N PRO A 195 5.02 15.73 -9.13
CA PRO A 195 6.22 15.09 -9.69
C PRO A 195 7.21 16.09 -10.32
N THR A 196 6.81 17.34 -10.56
CA THR A 196 7.68 18.43 -11.03
C THR A 196 8.42 19.15 -9.89
N GLU A 197 8.40 18.60 -8.67
CA GLU A 197 8.97 19.23 -7.46
C GLU A 197 8.39 20.64 -7.22
N ALA A 198 7.10 20.81 -7.52
CA ALA A 198 6.39 22.07 -7.34
C ALA A 198 4.97 21.83 -6.82
N CYS A 199 4.49 22.74 -5.97
CA CYS A 199 3.14 22.71 -5.43
C CYS A 199 2.13 22.83 -6.56
N MET A 200 1.12 21.99 -6.59
CA MET A 200 0.08 22.01 -7.62
C MET A 200 -1.25 21.55 -7.05
N SER A 201 -2.33 21.88 -7.75
CA SER A 201 -3.64 21.36 -7.37
C SER A 201 -3.78 19.88 -7.75
N LEU A 202 -4.66 19.14 -7.08
CA LEU A 202 -5.01 17.77 -7.47
C LEU A 202 -5.61 17.69 -8.89
N LEU A 203 -6.20 18.77 -9.38
CA LEU A 203 -6.72 18.85 -10.75
C LEU A 203 -5.57 18.88 -11.76
N GLU A 204 -4.53 19.68 -11.50
CA GLU A 204 -3.29 19.68 -12.30
C GLU A 204 -2.59 18.31 -12.20
N LEU A 205 -2.57 17.68 -11.02
CA LEU A 205 -2.00 16.33 -10.87
C LEU A 205 -2.73 15.29 -11.73
N GLY A 206 -4.06 15.39 -11.87
CA GLY A 206 -4.84 14.51 -12.73
C GLY A 206 -4.41 14.55 -14.21
N GLU A 207 -3.90 15.68 -14.68
CA GLU A 207 -3.33 15.84 -16.04
C GLU A 207 -1.89 15.30 -16.14
N TYR A 208 -1.15 15.25 -15.02
CA TYR A 208 0.23 14.72 -14.95
C TYR A 208 0.30 13.23 -14.63
N TYR A 209 -0.72 12.65 -13.98
CA TYR A 209 -0.70 11.27 -13.49
C TYR A 209 -1.39 10.27 -14.43
N GLU A 210 -1.09 10.35 -15.73
CA GLU A 210 -1.35 9.25 -16.65
C GLU A 210 -0.16 8.29 -16.65
N TRP A 211 -0.13 7.37 -15.69
CA TRP A 211 0.77 6.22 -15.84
C TRP A 211 0.32 5.41 -17.05
N GLU A 212 1.10 5.51 -18.13
CA GLU A 212 0.92 4.81 -19.40
C GLU A 212 1.02 3.28 -19.27
N GLY A 213 1.52 2.81 -18.12
CA GLY A 213 1.77 1.41 -17.87
C GLY A 213 3.18 0.99 -18.23
N THR A 214 3.47 -0.29 -18.01
CA THR A 214 4.72 -0.91 -18.44
C THR A 214 4.85 -0.81 -19.96
N THR A 215 6.07 -0.57 -20.44
CA THR A 215 6.33 -0.61 -21.88
C THR A 215 6.26 -2.04 -22.36
N CYS A 216 5.38 -2.31 -23.33
CA CYS A 216 5.23 -3.61 -23.93
C CYS A 216 5.91 -3.65 -25.29
N GLU A 217 6.89 -4.54 -25.46
CA GLU A 217 7.41 -4.82 -26.79
C GLU A 217 6.36 -5.61 -27.58
N THR A 218 5.68 -4.93 -28.51
CA THR A 218 4.53 -5.47 -29.25
C THR A 218 4.91 -6.30 -30.47
N ASN A 219 6.20 -6.35 -30.81
CA ASN A 219 6.68 -6.91 -32.08
C ASN A 219 7.94 -7.77 -31.90
N ASP A 220 7.87 -8.84 -31.11
CA ASP A 220 8.88 -9.89 -31.24
C ASP A 220 8.71 -10.52 -32.65
N LYS A 221 9.57 -10.08 -33.57
CA LYS A 221 9.60 -10.53 -34.96
C LYS A 221 10.23 -11.92 -35.11
N GLY A 222 10.73 -12.48 -34.01
CA GLY A 222 11.31 -13.81 -33.96
C GLY A 222 10.26 -14.93 -34.11
N ALA A 223 10.75 -16.15 -33.93
CA ALA A 223 9.91 -17.34 -33.84
C ALA A 223 8.93 -17.23 -32.67
N ALA A 224 7.75 -17.82 -32.82
CA ALA A 224 6.78 -17.89 -31.72
C ALA A 224 7.41 -18.63 -30.53
N ARG A 225 7.47 -17.98 -29.36
CA ARG A 225 8.05 -18.53 -28.13
C ARG A 225 7.22 -18.17 -26.90
N ALA A 226 7.22 -19.07 -25.93
CA ALA A 226 6.75 -18.79 -24.59
C ALA A 226 7.92 -18.17 -23.82
N TYR A 227 7.76 -16.95 -23.31
CA TYR A 227 8.88 -16.22 -22.71
C TYR A 227 9.31 -16.86 -21.40
N PHE A 228 10.62 -17.05 -21.27
CA PHE A 228 11.29 -17.41 -20.02
C PHE A 228 12.61 -16.68 -20.01
N GLU A 229 12.60 -15.39 -19.73
CA GLU A 229 13.77 -14.55 -19.82
C GLU A 229 14.39 -14.34 -18.43
N LEU A 230 15.60 -14.84 -18.20
CA LEU A 230 16.32 -14.59 -16.96
C LEU A 230 16.51 -13.07 -16.73
N PRO A 231 16.45 -12.61 -15.47
CA PRO A 231 16.68 -11.20 -15.16
C PRO A 231 18.13 -10.79 -15.43
N ASN A 232 18.40 -9.49 -15.41
CA ASN A 232 19.75 -8.94 -15.37
C ASN A 232 20.45 -9.31 -14.04
N PRO A 233 21.79 -9.20 -13.96
CA PRO A 233 22.53 -9.47 -12.72
C PRO A 233 22.09 -8.63 -11.50
N ASP A 234 21.50 -7.46 -11.73
CA ASP A 234 20.92 -6.60 -10.69
C ASP A 234 19.48 -6.99 -10.30
N GLY A 235 18.94 -8.06 -10.88
CA GLY A 235 17.57 -8.54 -10.66
C GLY A 235 16.51 -7.82 -11.50
N SER A 236 16.88 -6.75 -12.22
CA SER A 236 15.94 -6.04 -13.09
C SER A 236 15.52 -6.91 -14.27
N SER A 237 14.32 -6.68 -14.79
CA SER A 237 13.83 -7.42 -15.96
C SER A 237 14.49 -6.87 -17.23
N ARG A 238 14.89 -7.76 -18.15
CA ARG A 238 15.53 -7.36 -19.42
C ARG A 238 14.60 -6.57 -20.34
N THR A 239 13.32 -6.94 -20.36
CA THR A 239 12.32 -6.33 -21.26
C THR A 239 11.05 -5.96 -20.50
N ASP A 240 10.29 -6.95 -20.04
CA ASP A 240 9.13 -6.74 -19.17
C ASP A 240 9.11 -7.76 -18.03
N PHE A 241 8.48 -7.40 -16.92
CA PHE A 241 8.52 -8.18 -15.67
C PHE A 241 8.00 -9.61 -15.82
N PHE A 242 7.02 -9.84 -16.69
CA PHE A 242 6.38 -11.14 -16.81
C PHE A 242 7.01 -12.04 -17.89
N ARG A 243 8.13 -11.64 -18.51
CA ARG A 243 8.88 -12.52 -19.42
C ARG A 243 9.60 -13.65 -18.71
N LEU A 244 9.90 -13.52 -17.42
CA LEU A 244 10.05 -14.66 -16.55
C LEU A 244 8.68 -14.93 -15.92
N PRO A 245 8.16 -16.18 -15.95
CA PRO A 245 6.90 -16.49 -15.29
C PRO A 245 6.89 -16.00 -13.85
N PHE A 246 5.73 -15.61 -13.34
CA PHE A 246 5.57 -15.11 -11.97
C PHE A 246 4.48 -15.90 -11.25
N PRO A 247 4.63 -16.30 -9.98
CA PRO A 247 5.85 -16.24 -9.18
C PRO A 247 6.95 -17.18 -9.70
N ASN A 248 8.20 -16.94 -9.28
CA ASN A 248 9.33 -17.79 -9.63
C ASN A 248 10.48 -17.65 -8.64
N ASP A 249 11.02 -18.76 -8.15
CA ASP A 249 12.10 -18.78 -7.15
C ASP A 249 13.44 -18.23 -7.67
N ILE A 250 13.61 -18.08 -8.98
CA ILE A 250 14.72 -17.29 -9.57
C ILE A 250 14.69 -15.84 -9.08
N ARG A 251 13.50 -15.34 -8.70
CA ARG A 251 13.33 -13.99 -8.14
C ARG A 251 13.55 -13.95 -6.63
N LEU A 252 13.88 -15.06 -5.96
CA LEU A 252 14.27 -15.02 -4.55
C LEU A 252 15.76 -14.66 -4.45
N ALA A 253 16.06 -13.47 -3.90
CA ALA A 253 17.43 -13.05 -3.60
C ALA A 253 17.65 -13.04 -2.10
N SER A 254 18.70 -13.70 -1.62
CA SER A 254 19.00 -13.82 -0.18
C SER A 254 17.80 -14.31 0.66
N GLY A 255 16.99 -15.22 0.08
CA GLY A 255 15.81 -15.79 0.71
C GLY A 255 14.60 -14.86 0.82
N HIS A 256 14.59 -13.72 0.12
CA HIS A 256 13.42 -12.83 0.04
C HIS A 256 13.02 -12.59 -1.42
N ALA A 257 11.75 -12.30 -1.65
CA ALA A 257 11.26 -11.91 -2.97
C ALA A 257 11.99 -10.65 -3.45
N ALA A 258 12.76 -10.71 -4.54
CA ALA A 258 13.35 -9.54 -5.18
C ALA A 258 12.47 -9.18 -6.37
N THR A 259 11.42 -8.42 -6.11
CA THR A 259 10.46 -8.02 -7.14
C THR A 259 10.75 -6.60 -7.61
N SER A 260 11.16 -6.47 -8.87
CA SER A 260 11.11 -5.21 -9.62
C SER A 260 9.71 -5.01 -10.24
N PHE A 261 8.66 -5.26 -9.44
CA PHE A 261 7.29 -5.28 -9.96
C PHE A 261 6.92 -3.92 -10.56
N PRO A 262 6.22 -3.86 -11.71
CA PRO A 262 5.88 -2.58 -12.34
C PRO A 262 5.05 -1.71 -11.39
N SER A 263 5.54 -0.50 -11.12
CA SER A 263 4.83 0.53 -10.35
C SER A 263 4.64 1.78 -11.21
N ALA A 264 3.57 2.52 -10.94
CA ALA A 264 3.38 3.87 -11.46
C ALA A 264 4.38 4.88 -10.87
N GLY A 265 5.13 4.46 -9.83
CA GLY A 265 5.94 5.34 -9.02
C GLY A 265 5.11 6.10 -7.99
N PRO A 266 5.72 7.07 -7.30
CA PRO A 266 5.03 7.93 -6.35
C PRO A 266 3.93 8.76 -7.03
N PHE A 267 2.72 8.68 -6.47
CA PHE A 267 1.56 9.51 -6.80
C PHE A 267 1.78 10.99 -6.45
N THR A 268 2.54 11.23 -5.38
CA THR A 268 3.10 12.52 -4.94
C THR A 268 4.49 12.25 -4.38
N THR A 269 5.33 13.27 -4.15
CA THR A 269 6.66 13.07 -3.51
C THR A 269 6.61 12.21 -2.25
N ASP A 270 5.49 12.25 -1.51
CA ASP A 270 5.31 11.51 -0.25
C ASP A 270 4.44 10.23 -0.34
N ILE A 271 3.88 9.85 -1.49
CA ILE A 271 2.89 8.75 -1.57
C ILE A 271 3.20 7.81 -2.73
N ASP A 272 3.93 6.71 -2.48
CA ASP A 272 4.05 5.57 -3.40
C ASP A 272 3.47 4.30 -2.77
N PRO A 273 2.14 4.08 -2.82
CA PRO A 273 1.52 2.95 -2.13
C PRO A 273 1.96 1.61 -2.72
N VAL A 274 2.19 1.54 -4.04
CA VAL A 274 2.61 0.31 -4.72
C VAL A 274 4.09 0.04 -4.44
N GLY A 275 4.95 1.07 -4.52
CA GLY A 275 6.36 0.98 -4.20
C GLY A 275 6.62 0.67 -2.72
N ALA A 276 5.84 1.22 -1.80
CA ALA A 276 5.91 0.90 -0.37
C ALA A 276 5.56 -0.57 -0.11
N ILE A 277 4.47 -1.07 -0.72
CA ILE A 277 4.08 -2.49 -0.62
C ILE A 277 5.16 -3.39 -1.25
N ALA A 278 5.66 -3.05 -2.45
CA ALA A 278 6.70 -3.82 -3.14
C ALA A 278 8.00 -3.85 -2.32
N THR A 279 8.40 -2.73 -1.72
CA THR A 279 9.56 -2.65 -0.83
C THR A 279 9.39 -3.56 0.38
N ARG A 280 8.21 -3.53 1.01
CA ARG A 280 7.90 -4.40 2.16
C ARG A 280 7.88 -5.87 1.78
N ILE A 281 7.26 -6.21 0.65
CA ILE A 281 7.30 -7.56 0.07
C ILE A 281 8.74 -8.03 -0.08
N ASN A 282 9.61 -7.16 -0.60
CA ASN A 282 11.00 -7.50 -0.83
C ASN A 282 11.83 -7.65 0.47
N GLN A 283 11.38 -7.06 1.57
CA GLN A 283 12.02 -7.15 2.87
C GLN A 283 11.52 -8.34 3.70
N GLU A 284 10.29 -8.80 3.49
CA GLU A 284 9.64 -9.74 4.42
C GLU A 284 9.23 -11.07 3.82
N LEU A 285 8.81 -11.10 2.54
CA LEU A 285 8.30 -12.34 1.96
C LEU A 285 9.46 -13.27 1.62
N LYS A 286 9.50 -14.43 2.29
CA LYS A 286 10.51 -15.48 2.07
C LYS A 286 10.08 -16.56 1.07
N GLY A 287 8.88 -16.40 0.51
CA GLY A 287 8.29 -17.30 -0.46
C GLY A 287 7.04 -16.66 -1.06
N TRP A 288 6.20 -17.47 -1.68
CA TRP A 288 5.05 -17.00 -2.43
C TRP A 288 3.72 -17.40 -1.77
N SER A 289 2.64 -16.70 -2.15
CA SER A 289 1.29 -16.98 -1.67
C SER A 289 0.92 -18.46 -1.80
N PRO A 290 0.17 -19.06 -0.85
CA PRO A 290 -0.40 -20.41 -0.98
C PRO A 290 -1.50 -20.50 -2.05
N ALA A 291 -1.96 -19.36 -2.59
CA ALA A 291 -2.90 -19.32 -3.71
C ALA A 291 -2.38 -18.37 -4.79
N PRO A 292 -1.25 -18.70 -5.46
CA PRO A 292 -0.64 -17.78 -6.41
C PRO A 292 -1.43 -17.73 -7.72
N THR A 293 -1.39 -16.58 -8.38
CA THR A 293 -1.69 -16.49 -9.82
C THR A 293 -0.39 -16.65 -10.58
N VAL A 294 -0.19 -17.81 -11.20
CA VAL A 294 0.98 -18.08 -12.03
C VAL A 294 0.76 -17.50 -13.42
N VAL A 295 1.58 -16.54 -13.83
CA VAL A 295 1.46 -15.81 -15.11
C VAL A 295 2.56 -16.26 -16.06
N PHE A 296 2.17 -16.61 -17.29
CA PHE A 296 3.06 -16.87 -18.42
C PHE A 296 2.80 -15.86 -19.54
N ARG A 297 3.85 -15.40 -20.20
CA ARG A 297 3.78 -14.50 -21.36
C ARG A 297 4.20 -15.21 -22.64
N PHE A 298 3.60 -14.81 -23.75
CA PHE A 298 3.86 -15.37 -25.08
C PHE A 298 4.16 -14.26 -26.08
N SER A 299 4.99 -14.58 -27.08
CA SER A 299 5.37 -13.61 -28.11
C SER A 299 4.25 -13.30 -29.11
N ARG A 300 3.21 -14.14 -29.17
CA ARG A 300 2.05 -14.02 -30.05
C ARG A 300 0.79 -14.47 -29.31
N ALA A 301 -0.37 -14.21 -29.91
CA ALA A 301 -1.65 -14.70 -29.38
C ALA A 301 -1.69 -16.24 -29.37
N LEU A 302 -2.18 -16.80 -28.26
CA LEU A 302 -2.40 -18.23 -28.09
C LEU A 302 -3.64 -18.69 -28.87
N ASP A 303 -3.57 -19.84 -29.52
CA ASP A 303 -4.76 -20.59 -29.94
C ASP A 303 -5.30 -21.35 -28.73
N TYR A 304 -6.37 -20.84 -28.13
CA TYR A 304 -6.97 -21.44 -26.92
C TYR A 304 -7.52 -22.85 -27.15
N THR A 305 -7.78 -23.26 -28.40
CA THR A 305 -8.24 -24.62 -28.71
C THR A 305 -7.15 -25.68 -28.54
N THR A 306 -5.89 -25.24 -28.44
CA THR A 306 -4.72 -26.11 -28.22
C THR A 306 -4.41 -26.32 -26.74
N LEU A 307 -5.14 -25.67 -25.83
CA LEU A 307 -5.03 -25.89 -24.39
C LEU A 307 -5.70 -27.20 -24.02
N GLN A 308 -4.93 -28.15 -23.51
CA GLN A 308 -5.40 -29.47 -23.16
C GLN A 308 -5.43 -29.60 -21.63
N THR A 309 -6.58 -29.29 -21.03
CA THR A 309 -6.81 -29.23 -19.58
C THR A 309 -7.69 -30.38 -19.08
N GLY A 310 -7.55 -31.56 -19.67
CA GLY A 310 -8.39 -32.74 -19.40
C GLY A 310 -8.50 -33.13 -17.91
N PRO A 311 -9.41 -34.05 -17.55
CA PRO A 311 -9.52 -34.53 -16.18
C PRO A 311 -8.19 -35.15 -15.73
N THR A 312 -7.81 -34.93 -14.47
CA THR A 312 -6.73 -35.69 -13.80
C THR A 312 -7.13 -37.17 -13.78
N GLU A 313 -6.54 -37.99 -14.64
CA GLU A 313 -6.57 -39.45 -14.50
C GLU A 313 -5.42 -39.85 -13.55
N PRO A 314 -5.72 -40.26 -12.30
CA PRO A 314 -4.69 -40.48 -11.27
C PRO A 314 -3.66 -41.56 -11.65
N ASP A 315 -4.03 -42.47 -12.56
CA ASP A 315 -3.28 -43.69 -12.85
C ASP A 315 -2.35 -43.58 -14.08
N LEU A 316 -2.43 -42.49 -14.86
CA LEU A 316 -1.67 -42.36 -16.11
C LEU A 316 -0.34 -41.61 -15.94
N GLY A 317 -0.19 -40.80 -14.89
CA GLY A 317 0.98 -39.93 -14.72
C GLY A 317 0.98 -38.72 -15.65
N ILE A 318 1.85 -37.75 -15.34
CA ILE A 318 1.97 -36.49 -16.10
C ILE A 318 2.34 -36.76 -17.56
N GLY A 319 1.65 -36.09 -18.49
CA GLY A 319 1.93 -36.15 -19.93
C GLY A 319 1.33 -37.35 -20.68
N HIS A 320 0.60 -38.24 -20.00
CA HIS A 320 0.08 -39.49 -20.60
C HIS A 320 -1.40 -39.45 -21.01
N ASP A 321 -2.14 -38.41 -20.62
CA ASP A 321 -3.56 -38.19 -20.96
C ASP A 321 -3.76 -37.12 -22.06
N GLY A 322 -2.66 -36.67 -22.66
CA GLY A 322 -2.68 -35.61 -23.65
C GLY A 322 -2.92 -34.22 -23.05
N ARG A 323 -2.71 -34.00 -21.74
CA ARG A 323 -2.66 -32.65 -21.17
C ARG A 323 -1.33 -31.97 -21.43
N ASN A 324 -1.36 -30.64 -21.50
CA ASN A 324 -0.15 -29.82 -21.66
C ASN A 324 0.04 -28.76 -20.57
N ILE A 325 -0.74 -28.83 -19.48
CA ILE A 325 -0.63 -27.94 -18.31
C ILE A 325 -0.78 -28.75 -17.03
N PHE A 326 0.18 -28.59 -16.12
CA PHE A 326 0.20 -29.27 -14.82
C PHE A 326 0.56 -28.28 -13.71
N LEU A 327 -0.12 -28.36 -12.58
CA LEU A 327 0.31 -27.77 -11.31
C LEU A 327 0.61 -28.92 -10.35
N VAL A 328 1.86 -29.05 -9.91
CA VAL A 328 2.33 -30.23 -9.18
C VAL A 328 3.28 -29.87 -8.05
N ASN A 329 3.19 -30.60 -6.94
CA ASN A 329 4.18 -30.53 -5.87
C ASN A 329 5.47 -31.25 -6.32
N ILE A 330 6.59 -30.54 -6.30
CA ILE A 330 7.90 -31.07 -6.72
C ILE A 330 8.90 -31.13 -5.57
N ASP A 331 8.45 -30.90 -4.35
CA ASP A 331 9.28 -30.97 -3.15
C ASP A 331 9.44 -32.43 -2.72
N SER A 332 10.64 -32.98 -2.91
CA SER A 332 10.95 -34.38 -2.61
C SER A 332 10.79 -34.76 -1.15
N ASP A 333 10.85 -33.77 -0.24
CA ASP A 333 10.70 -33.99 1.19
C ASP A 333 9.23 -33.90 1.65
N SER A 334 8.32 -33.46 0.77
CA SER A 334 6.89 -33.38 1.07
C SER A 334 6.20 -34.74 0.97
N THR A 335 5.24 -34.97 1.87
CA THR A 335 4.29 -36.08 1.77
C THR A 335 3.40 -36.00 0.54
N ASP A 336 3.26 -34.80 -0.04
CA ASP A 336 2.47 -34.55 -1.23
C ASP A 336 3.34 -34.55 -2.51
N TYR A 337 4.60 -34.97 -2.44
CA TYR A 337 5.50 -35.02 -3.60
C TYR A 337 4.87 -35.75 -4.79
N GLY A 338 4.90 -35.09 -5.96
CA GLY A 338 4.32 -35.58 -7.20
C GLY A 338 2.79 -35.55 -7.28
N ARG A 339 2.11 -35.03 -6.26
CA ARG A 339 0.67 -34.80 -6.29
C ARG A 339 0.34 -33.65 -7.23
N GLU A 340 -0.51 -33.93 -8.21
CA GLU A 340 -1.11 -32.91 -9.06
C GLU A 340 -2.25 -32.20 -8.34
N HIS A 341 -2.37 -30.90 -8.59
CA HIS A 341 -3.43 -30.05 -8.09
C HIS A 341 -4.33 -29.59 -9.23
N GLY A 342 -5.64 -29.60 -8.97
CA GLY A 342 -6.60 -28.94 -9.84
C GLY A 342 -6.34 -27.44 -9.91
N TYR A 343 -6.53 -26.87 -11.08
CA TYR A 343 -6.30 -25.45 -11.34
C TYR A 343 -7.46 -24.83 -12.12
N THR A 344 -7.58 -23.51 -12.00
CA THR A 344 -8.33 -22.69 -12.95
C THR A 344 -7.35 -21.92 -13.81
N TRP A 345 -7.75 -21.59 -15.03
CA TRP A 345 -6.92 -20.82 -15.95
C TRP A 345 -7.69 -19.67 -16.58
N GLY A 346 -6.96 -18.63 -16.96
CA GLY A 346 -7.46 -17.50 -17.75
C GLY A 346 -6.41 -17.04 -18.75
N ALA A 347 -6.81 -16.52 -19.90
CA ALA A 347 -5.90 -15.99 -20.90
C ALA A 347 -6.51 -14.77 -21.59
N ASP A 348 -5.66 -13.83 -22.03
CA ASP A 348 -6.08 -12.65 -22.79
C ASP A 348 -4.94 -12.17 -23.69
N THR A 349 -5.30 -11.56 -24.82
CA THR A 349 -4.38 -10.92 -25.75
C THR A 349 -4.18 -9.44 -25.44
N ARG A 350 -5.03 -8.85 -24.59
CA ARG A 350 -4.97 -7.43 -24.20
C ARG A 350 -3.96 -7.19 -23.10
N SER A 351 -3.29 -6.04 -23.17
CA SER A 351 -2.44 -5.52 -22.10
C SER A 351 -3.28 -4.80 -21.03
N SER A 352 -2.82 -4.87 -19.78
CA SER A 352 -3.17 -3.94 -18.72
C SER A 352 -2.03 -2.95 -18.50
N LYS A 353 -2.16 -2.04 -17.52
CA LYS A 353 -1.06 -1.13 -17.16
C LYS A 353 0.18 -1.86 -16.62
N THR A 354 0.02 -3.05 -16.02
CA THR A 354 1.15 -3.80 -15.41
C THR A 354 1.56 -5.03 -16.21
N LEU A 355 0.64 -5.62 -16.98
CA LEU A 355 0.84 -6.90 -17.66
C LEU A 355 0.65 -6.72 -19.17
N CYS A 356 1.70 -6.99 -19.92
CA CYS A 356 1.63 -6.98 -21.38
C CYS A 356 0.75 -8.11 -21.93
N GLY A 357 0.07 -7.84 -23.05
CA GLY A 357 -0.92 -8.73 -23.66
C GLY A 357 -0.34 -9.95 -24.36
N ASN A 358 -1.11 -11.05 -24.44
CA ASN A 358 -0.71 -12.44 -24.77
C ASN A 358 -0.22 -13.20 -23.53
N TRP A 359 -1.08 -13.33 -22.54
CA TRP A 359 -0.75 -14.00 -21.29
C TRP A 359 -1.68 -15.17 -21.01
N LEU A 360 -1.17 -16.12 -20.23
CA LEU A 360 -1.91 -17.23 -19.63
C LEU A 360 -1.69 -17.18 -18.12
N THR A 361 -2.76 -17.38 -17.36
CA THR A 361 -2.75 -17.46 -15.90
C THR A 361 -3.20 -18.84 -15.45
N ILE A 362 -2.54 -19.40 -14.46
CA ILE A 362 -2.88 -20.65 -13.79
C ILE A 362 -2.96 -20.38 -12.29
N ASN A 363 -4.06 -20.79 -11.67
CA ASN A 363 -4.33 -20.61 -10.25
C ASN A 363 -4.69 -21.97 -9.63
N PRO A 364 -4.29 -22.26 -8.39
CA PRO A 364 -4.91 -23.35 -7.65
C PRO A 364 -6.43 -23.16 -7.61
N GLY A 365 -7.17 -24.27 -7.67
CA GLY A 365 -8.63 -24.22 -7.57
C GLY A 365 -9.10 -23.48 -6.32
N HIS A 366 -10.27 -22.84 -6.39
CA HIS A 366 -10.81 -22.08 -5.26
C HIS A 366 -10.92 -22.93 -4.00
N GLY A 367 -10.32 -22.47 -2.89
CA GLY A 367 -10.28 -23.21 -1.62
C GLY A 367 -9.24 -24.32 -1.54
N ALA A 368 -8.46 -24.57 -2.60
CA ALA A 368 -7.40 -25.56 -2.65
C ALA A 368 -6.01 -24.91 -2.53
N GLY A 369 -5.81 -24.15 -1.44
CA GLY A 369 -4.52 -23.55 -1.13
C GLY A 369 -3.39 -24.59 -1.07
N LEU A 370 -2.25 -24.22 -1.61
CA LEU A 370 -1.02 -25.02 -1.60
C LEU A 370 -0.42 -25.05 -0.19
N LYS A 371 0.33 -26.12 0.12
CA LYS A 371 0.89 -26.36 1.44
C LYS A 371 2.06 -25.40 1.70
N PRO A 372 2.05 -24.62 2.81
CA PRO A 372 3.17 -23.78 3.20
C PRO A 372 4.47 -24.57 3.35
N GLY A 373 5.59 -23.97 2.90
CA GLY A 373 6.93 -24.57 2.94
C GLY A 373 7.26 -25.47 1.77
N ASP A 374 6.26 -26.02 1.06
CA ASP A 374 6.49 -26.92 -0.06
C ASP A 374 6.80 -26.13 -1.36
N THR A 375 7.62 -26.73 -2.22
CA THR A 375 7.92 -26.24 -3.58
C THR A 375 7.00 -26.88 -4.62
N TYR A 376 6.46 -26.03 -5.50
CA TYR A 376 5.56 -26.41 -6.58
C TYR A 376 6.11 -25.97 -7.94
N ALA A 377 5.65 -26.63 -8.99
CA ALA A 377 5.80 -26.14 -10.36
C ALA A 377 4.44 -26.06 -11.06
N VAL A 378 4.27 -24.99 -11.85
CA VAL A 378 3.40 -25.07 -13.03
C VAL A 378 4.25 -25.37 -14.24
N VAL A 379 3.96 -26.47 -14.92
CA VAL A 379 4.70 -26.93 -16.11
C VAL A 379 3.77 -26.85 -17.32
N LEU A 380 4.22 -26.16 -18.35
CA LEU A 380 3.60 -26.16 -19.69
C LEU A 380 4.41 -27.09 -20.58
N LEU A 381 3.77 -28.11 -21.16
CA LEU A 381 4.39 -28.95 -22.19
C LEU A 381 4.18 -28.34 -23.58
N LYS A 382 4.91 -28.85 -24.58
CA LYS A 382 4.69 -28.52 -25.98
C LYS A 382 3.26 -28.85 -26.44
N GLY A 383 2.84 -28.22 -27.53
CA GLY A 383 1.51 -28.40 -28.14
C GLY A 383 0.69 -27.11 -28.24
N PHE A 384 1.14 -26.02 -27.62
CA PHE A 384 0.49 -24.71 -27.71
C PHE A 384 0.64 -24.13 -29.12
N GLY A 385 -0.48 -23.88 -29.78
CA GLY A 385 -0.55 -23.27 -31.11
C GLY A 385 -0.61 -21.75 -31.06
N VAL A 386 -0.15 -21.12 -32.12
CA VAL A 386 -0.30 -19.68 -32.36
C VAL A 386 -1.64 -19.43 -33.04
N ALA A 387 -2.43 -18.49 -32.52
CA ALA A 387 -3.71 -18.13 -33.13
C ALA A 387 -3.55 -17.74 -34.61
N ASP A 388 -4.53 -18.14 -35.43
CA ASP A 388 -4.57 -17.87 -36.87
C ASP A 388 -3.34 -18.36 -37.67
N SER A 389 -2.64 -19.38 -37.15
CA SER A 389 -1.44 -19.94 -37.77
C SER A 389 -1.35 -21.45 -37.53
N SER A 390 -0.56 -22.14 -38.36
CA SER A 390 -0.14 -23.53 -38.11
C SER A 390 1.12 -23.63 -37.25
N GLN A 391 1.68 -22.49 -36.83
CA GLN A 391 2.86 -22.44 -35.96
C GLN A 391 2.53 -22.89 -34.53
N GLN A 392 3.53 -23.49 -33.89
CA GLN A 392 3.52 -23.77 -32.46
C GLN A 392 4.54 -22.89 -31.74
N PHE A 393 4.29 -22.65 -30.46
CA PHE A 393 5.26 -21.98 -29.60
C PHE A 393 6.45 -22.89 -29.29
N ASN A 394 7.63 -22.28 -29.25
CA ASN A 394 8.86 -22.92 -28.81
C ASN A 394 9.21 -22.47 -27.38
N ALA A 395 9.99 -23.30 -26.68
CA ALA A 395 10.60 -22.91 -25.41
C ALA A 395 11.62 -21.78 -25.64
N ASP A 396 11.77 -20.92 -24.63
CA ASP A 396 12.85 -19.93 -24.64
C ASP A 396 14.23 -20.60 -24.46
N ASN A 397 15.27 -19.95 -24.96
CA ASN A 397 16.65 -20.42 -24.85
C ASN A 397 17.09 -20.48 -23.38
N ASP A 398 16.69 -19.48 -22.59
CA ASP A 398 17.05 -19.40 -21.18
C ASP A 398 16.40 -20.52 -20.35
N LEU A 399 15.18 -20.94 -20.70
CA LEU A 399 14.56 -22.13 -20.11
C LEU A 399 15.38 -23.38 -20.43
N THR A 400 15.81 -23.51 -21.69
CA THR A 400 16.63 -24.64 -22.14
C THR A 400 17.95 -24.71 -21.37
N VAL A 401 18.55 -23.56 -21.06
CA VAL A 401 19.75 -23.47 -20.20
C VAL A 401 19.44 -23.93 -18.78
N VAL A 402 18.35 -23.44 -18.19
CA VAL A 402 17.96 -23.76 -16.80
C VAL A 402 17.53 -25.23 -16.64
N LEU A 403 16.97 -25.87 -17.67
CA LEU A 403 16.56 -27.28 -17.67
C LEU A 403 17.63 -28.24 -18.19
N SER A 404 18.82 -27.74 -18.55
CA SER A 404 19.90 -28.59 -19.05
C SER A 404 20.48 -29.52 -17.97
N ASP A 405 20.96 -30.70 -18.38
CA ASP A 405 21.53 -31.70 -17.47
C ASP A 405 22.84 -31.20 -16.82
N ALA A 406 23.65 -30.49 -17.59
CA ALA A 406 24.91 -29.94 -17.14
C ALA A 406 24.70 -28.51 -16.65
N ALA A 407 25.27 -28.19 -15.50
CA ALA A 407 25.25 -26.84 -14.98
C ALA A 407 25.89 -25.87 -16.02
N PRO A 408 25.28 -24.70 -16.31
CA PRO A 408 25.79 -23.75 -17.33
C PRO A 408 27.19 -23.22 -17.02
N ALA A 409 27.79 -22.34 -17.83
CA ALA A 409 28.97 -21.61 -17.36
C ALA A 409 28.61 -20.75 -16.13
N ASP A 410 29.54 -20.56 -15.20
CA ASP A 410 29.27 -19.82 -13.97
C ASP A 410 29.06 -18.32 -14.29
N THR A 411 27.79 -17.92 -14.33
CA THR A 411 27.37 -16.54 -14.53
C THR A 411 26.49 -16.15 -13.35
N ALA A 412 26.49 -14.85 -13.01
CA ALA A 412 25.77 -14.32 -11.85
C ALA A 412 24.27 -14.63 -11.84
N VAL A 413 23.67 -15.01 -12.97
CA VAL A 413 22.22 -15.30 -13.08
C VAL A 413 21.94 -16.75 -13.50
N ALA A 414 22.60 -17.28 -14.54
CA ALA A 414 22.20 -18.57 -15.11
C ALA A 414 22.54 -19.76 -14.19
N ARG A 415 23.66 -19.70 -13.46
CA ARG A 415 24.03 -20.74 -12.49
C ARG A 415 23.04 -20.80 -11.32
N PRO A 416 22.77 -19.69 -10.60
CA PRO A 416 21.76 -19.69 -9.54
C PRO A 416 20.37 -20.11 -10.05
N ALA A 417 19.95 -19.64 -11.22
CA ALA A 417 18.67 -20.04 -11.80
C ALA A 417 18.59 -21.54 -12.10
N TRP A 418 19.67 -22.11 -12.64
CA TRP A 418 19.80 -23.56 -12.81
C TRP A 418 19.73 -24.28 -11.45
N GLU A 419 20.38 -23.79 -10.39
CA GLU A 419 20.29 -24.40 -9.06
C GLU A 419 18.85 -24.39 -8.52
N GLN A 420 18.13 -23.27 -8.64
CA GLN A 420 16.73 -23.15 -8.20
C GLN A 420 15.77 -24.12 -8.91
N TYR A 421 16.08 -24.51 -10.14
CA TYR A 421 15.27 -25.47 -10.92
C TYR A 421 15.68 -26.93 -10.71
N GLY A 422 16.58 -27.22 -9.76
CA GLY A 422 17.06 -28.56 -9.47
C GLY A 422 15.96 -29.56 -9.13
N SER A 423 14.99 -29.16 -8.30
CA SER A 423 13.82 -29.98 -7.93
C SER A 423 12.97 -30.33 -9.15
N LEU A 424 12.71 -29.35 -10.04
CA LEU A 424 11.98 -29.60 -11.28
C LEU A 424 12.74 -30.57 -12.19
N ARG A 425 14.06 -30.41 -12.39
CA ARG A 425 14.84 -31.35 -13.21
C ARG A 425 14.81 -32.77 -12.64
N ALA A 426 14.97 -32.92 -11.33
CA ALA A 426 14.87 -34.22 -10.66
C ALA A 426 13.49 -34.86 -10.87
N PHE A 427 12.43 -34.07 -10.68
CA PHE A 427 11.05 -34.48 -10.89
C PHE A 427 10.79 -34.94 -12.34
N LEU A 428 11.20 -34.15 -13.33
CA LEU A 428 11.06 -34.50 -14.75
C LEU A 428 11.80 -35.80 -15.09
N GLY A 429 13.02 -35.97 -14.57
CA GLY A 429 13.81 -37.19 -14.75
C GLY A 429 13.14 -38.43 -14.17
N GLU A 430 12.57 -38.33 -12.96
CA GLU A 430 11.82 -39.43 -12.33
C GLU A 430 10.55 -39.78 -13.12
N LYS A 431 9.80 -38.77 -13.57
CA LYS A 431 8.58 -38.95 -14.38
C LYS A 431 8.87 -39.28 -15.84
N LYS A 432 10.15 -39.33 -16.24
CA LYS A 432 10.60 -39.61 -17.62
C LYS A 432 10.05 -38.61 -18.65
N ILE A 433 9.86 -37.37 -18.24
CA ILE A 433 9.49 -36.26 -19.13
C ILE A 433 10.78 -35.64 -19.62
N ALA A 434 10.99 -35.60 -20.94
CA ALA A 434 12.21 -35.01 -21.47
C ALA A 434 12.18 -33.49 -21.28
N SER A 435 13.28 -32.85 -20.85
CA SER A 435 13.35 -31.39 -20.74
C SER A 435 13.00 -30.69 -22.05
N SER A 436 13.23 -31.34 -23.21
CA SER A 436 12.84 -30.83 -24.52
C SER A 436 11.33 -30.83 -24.80
N GLU A 437 10.51 -31.49 -23.99
CA GLU A 437 9.05 -31.47 -24.07
C GLU A 437 8.44 -30.31 -23.27
N VAL A 438 9.21 -29.72 -22.35
CA VAL A 438 8.77 -28.56 -21.57
C VAL A 438 8.82 -27.31 -22.44
N LEU A 439 7.66 -26.65 -22.58
CA LEU A 439 7.52 -25.37 -23.26
C LEU A 439 7.86 -24.21 -22.32
N ASN A 440 7.39 -24.27 -21.07
CA ASN A 440 7.64 -23.27 -20.05
C ASN A 440 7.42 -23.85 -18.65
N ALA A 441 7.98 -23.23 -17.62
CA ALA A 441 7.71 -23.64 -16.24
C ALA A 441 7.90 -22.49 -15.24
N ALA A 442 7.07 -22.46 -14.21
CA ALA A 442 7.23 -21.58 -13.05
C ALA A 442 7.43 -22.45 -11.81
N VAL A 443 8.65 -22.43 -11.23
CA VAL A 443 8.98 -23.11 -9.98
C VAL A 443 8.88 -22.08 -8.85
N PHE A 444 8.11 -22.39 -7.81
CA PHE A 444 7.90 -21.47 -6.69
C PHE A 444 7.71 -22.20 -5.36
N THR A 445 8.27 -21.65 -4.30
CA THR A 445 8.14 -22.18 -2.93
C THR A 445 7.14 -21.35 -2.13
N VAL A 446 6.15 -22.02 -1.53
CA VAL A 446 5.11 -21.35 -0.76
C VAL A 446 5.67 -20.89 0.58
N GLN A 447 5.41 -19.62 0.94
CA GLN A 447 5.90 -19.05 2.19
C GLN A 447 5.36 -19.79 3.43
N GLU A 448 6.20 -19.92 4.46
CA GLU A 448 5.85 -20.56 5.72
C GLU A 448 5.35 -19.53 6.76
N ASP A 449 4.13 -19.04 6.56
CA ASP A 449 3.55 -18.00 7.45
C ASP A 449 3.12 -18.55 8.82
N SER A 450 2.95 -19.87 8.92
CA SER A 450 2.44 -20.50 10.13
C SER A 450 3.43 -20.45 11.30
N ALA A 451 4.74 -20.32 11.01
CA ALA A 451 5.79 -20.25 12.02
C ALA A 451 5.61 -19.04 12.94
N VAL A 452 5.24 -17.88 12.39
CA VAL A 452 5.02 -16.65 13.17
C VAL A 452 3.84 -16.81 14.13
N ILE A 453 2.73 -17.37 13.66
CA ILE A 453 1.56 -17.62 14.51
C ILE A 453 1.84 -18.72 15.54
N ALA A 454 2.61 -19.75 15.18
CA ALA A 454 3.03 -20.80 16.12
C ALA A 454 3.93 -20.21 17.23
N GLN A 455 4.87 -19.35 16.87
CA GLN A 455 5.73 -18.66 17.82
C GLN A 455 4.93 -17.72 18.73
N ALA A 456 4.01 -16.92 18.16
CA ALA A 456 3.11 -16.07 18.93
C ALA A 456 2.29 -16.87 19.94
N ARG A 457 1.70 -18.00 19.50
CA ARG A 457 0.95 -18.91 20.38
C ARG A 457 1.82 -19.47 21.50
N GLN A 458 3.06 -19.83 21.21
CA GLN A 458 3.97 -20.36 22.23
C GLN A 458 4.32 -19.28 23.26
N ILE A 459 4.61 -18.05 22.83
CA ILE A 459 4.87 -16.93 23.74
C ILE A 459 3.66 -16.69 24.65
N ILE A 460 2.44 -16.64 24.10
CA ILE A 460 1.22 -16.47 24.89
C ILE A 460 1.05 -17.59 25.94
N ARG A 461 1.37 -18.84 25.58
CA ARG A 461 1.29 -19.99 26.51
C ARG A 461 2.37 -19.96 27.59
N ASP A 462 3.54 -19.46 27.27
CA ASP A 462 4.68 -19.34 28.19
C ASP A 462 4.51 -18.16 29.16
N LEU A 463 3.66 -17.17 28.82
CA LEU A 463 3.37 -16.04 29.68
C LEU A 463 2.49 -16.43 30.88
N PRO A 464 2.67 -15.79 32.04
CA PRO A 464 1.74 -15.92 33.15
C PRO A 464 0.31 -15.54 32.73
N PRO A 465 -0.74 -16.12 33.35
CA PRO A 465 -2.11 -15.67 33.14
C PRO A 465 -2.23 -14.14 33.30
N PRO A 466 -3.01 -13.46 32.44
CA PRO A 466 -3.20 -12.02 32.53
C PRO A 466 -3.56 -11.59 33.95
N GLN A 467 -2.76 -10.70 34.54
CA GLN A 467 -3.07 -10.17 35.85
C GLN A 467 -4.16 -9.11 35.73
N VAL A 468 -5.25 -9.31 36.48
CA VAL A 468 -6.26 -8.27 36.68
C VAL A 468 -5.64 -7.21 37.57
N ILE A 469 -5.37 -6.03 37.01
CA ILE A 469 -4.78 -4.89 37.72
C ILE A 469 -5.84 -4.26 38.61
N SER A 470 -7.04 -4.08 38.07
CA SER A 470 -8.21 -3.59 38.79
C SER A 470 -9.49 -4.09 38.13
N SER A 471 -10.53 -4.31 38.91
CA SER A 471 -11.86 -4.62 38.38
C SER A 471 -12.95 -4.13 39.33
N VAL A 472 -14.08 -3.78 38.75
CA VAL A 472 -15.31 -3.39 39.46
C VAL A 472 -16.49 -4.11 38.85
N LEU A 473 -17.42 -4.56 39.70
CA LEU A 473 -18.76 -4.92 39.27
C LEU A 473 -19.53 -3.62 39.03
N CYS A 474 -19.96 -3.39 37.79
CA CYS A 474 -20.69 -2.20 37.44
C CYS A 474 -22.05 -2.16 38.13
N LYS A 475 -22.32 -1.03 38.77
CA LYS A 475 -23.60 -0.63 39.35
C LYS A 475 -23.79 0.87 39.17
N VAL A 476 -25.01 1.35 39.40
CA VAL A 476 -25.28 2.80 39.41
C VAL A 476 -24.36 3.47 40.43
N GLY A 477 -23.60 4.47 39.99
CA GLY A 477 -22.69 5.26 40.83
C GLY A 477 -21.30 4.65 41.07
N VAL A 478 -20.99 3.47 40.49
CA VAL A 478 -19.63 2.90 40.53
C VAL A 478 -18.77 3.48 39.42
N SER A 479 -17.61 4.03 39.77
CA SER A 479 -16.64 4.55 38.80
C SER A 479 -15.87 3.43 38.11
N THR A 480 -15.74 3.52 36.79
CA THR A 480 -14.95 2.57 36.00
C THR A 480 -13.44 2.84 36.15
N PRO A 481 -12.61 1.78 36.29
CA PRO A 481 -11.16 1.91 36.20
C PRO A 481 -10.68 2.25 34.78
N CYS A 482 -11.53 2.17 33.75
CA CYS A 482 -11.19 2.45 32.36
C CYS A 482 -11.42 3.92 31.94
N SER A 483 -11.48 4.85 32.89
CA SER A 483 -11.90 6.25 32.71
C SER A 483 -10.90 7.19 32.01
N GLY A 484 -9.82 6.66 31.43
CA GLY A 484 -8.74 7.44 30.81
C GLY A 484 -8.73 7.53 29.27
N GLY A 485 -9.73 6.97 28.58
CA GLY A 485 -9.77 6.87 27.11
C GLY A 485 -10.76 7.84 26.43
N VAL A 486 -10.64 7.98 25.11
CA VAL A 486 -11.43 8.89 24.23
C VAL A 486 -12.93 8.57 24.16
N SER A 487 -13.37 7.41 24.65
CA SER A 487 -14.78 7.04 24.79
C SER A 487 -15.01 6.28 26.11
N THR A 488 -15.07 7.00 27.22
CA THR A 488 -15.33 6.37 28.52
C THR A 488 -16.77 5.89 28.62
N ARG A 489 -17.01 4.60 28.37
CA ARG A 489 -18.28 3.96 28.72
C ARG A 489 -18.38 3.86 30.24
N ALA A 490 -19.32 4.62 30.82
CA ALA A 490 -19.62 4.53 32.25
C ALA A 490 -20.16 3.14 32.62
N CYS A 491 -19.97 2.73 33.88
CA CYS A 491 -20.62 1.54 34.40
C CYS A 491 -22.15 1.69 34.38
N GLY A 492 -22.84 0.66 33.89
CA GLY A 492 -24.30 0.53 33.98
C GLY A 492 -24.70 -0.65 34.85
N GLU A 493 -25.92 -0.65 35.36
CA GLU A 493 -26.53 -1.80 36.03
C GLU A 493 -27.59 -2.41 35.11
N ASN A 494 -27.59 -3.74 34.98
CA ASN A 494 -28.55 -4.46 34.16
C ASN A 494 -29.08 -5.69 34.91
N GLU A 495 -30.39 -5.92 34.87
CA GLU A 495 -31.00 -7.08 35.55
C GLU A 495 -30.76 -8.41 34.83
N ALA A 496 -30.43 -8.38 33.53
CA ALA A 496 -30.21 -9.57 32.72
C ALA A 496 -28.77 -10.09 32.77
N TYR A 497 -27.78 -9.26 33.12
CA TYR A 497 -26.38 -9.66 33.20
C TYR A 497 -25.60 -8.82 34.20
N TYR A 498 -24.58 -9.44 34.82
CA TYR A 498 -23.57 -8.71 35.57
C TYR A 498 -22.49 -8.23 34.62
N GLU A 499 -22.16 -6.95 34.70
CA GLU A 499 -21.06 -6.36 33.94
C GLU A 499 -19.87 -6.11 34.86
N ILE A 500 -18.70 -6.59 34.46
CA ILE A 500 -17.44 -6.32 35.16
C ILE A 500 -16.58 -5.49 34.20
N GLN A 501 -16.17 -4.30 34.64
CA GLN A 501 -15.17 -3.50 33.94
C GLN A 501 -13.86 -3.56 34.72
N GLY A 502 -12.74 -3.67 34.01
CA GLY A 502 -11.44 -3.82 34.64
C GLY A 502 -10.29 -3.60 33.69
N GLN A 503 -9.13 -3.33 34.27
CA GLN A 503 -7.86 -3.27 33.57
C GLN A 503 -7.15 -4.61 33.74
N LEU A 504 -6.70 -5.19 32.63
CA LEU A 504 -5.86 -6.37 32.62
C LEU A 504 -4.61 -6.11 31.81
N GLN A 505 -3.50 -6.73 32.21
CA GLN A 505 -2.28 -6.69 31.42
C GLN A 505 -2.37 -7.76 30.34
N ILE A 506 -2.45 -7.34 29.08
CA ILE A 506 -2.32 -8.21 27.92
C ILE A 506 -0.90 -8.13 27.34
N PRO A 507 -0.35 -9.22 26.82
CA PRO A 507 0.88 -9.14 26.06
C PRO A 507 0.67 -8.28 24.81
N VAL A 508 1.57 -7.33 24.61
CA VAL A 508 1.64 -6.49 23.41
C VAL A 508 2.79 -7.01 22.57
N PHE A 509 2.48 -7.53 21.39
CA PHE A 509 3.48 -8.02 20.42
C PHE A 509 3.97 -6.91 19.48
N GLN A 510 3.30 -5.76 19.50
CA GLN A 510 3.65 -4.62 18.69
C GLN A 510 4.68 -3.76 19.43
N THR A 511 5.80 -3.47 18.78
CA THR A 511 6.85 -2.61 19.32
C THR A 511 6.79 -1.22 18.72
N GLY A 512 7.27 -0.23 19.46
CA GLY A 512 7.31 1.15 19.00
C GLY A 512 6.33 2.06 19.74
N GLU A 513 6.16 3.27 19.24
CA GLU A 513 5.27 4.28 19.79
C GLU A 513 4.07 4.48 18.86
N ALA A 514 2.87 4.19 19.38
CA ALA A 514 1.64 4.49 18.66
C ALA A 514 1.56 6.02 18.40
N PRO A 515 1.17 6.45 17.19
CA PRO A 515 0.33 5.72 16.23
C PRO A 515 1.08 4.95 15.14
N TYR A 516 2.41 4.84 15.20
CA TYR A 516 3.24 4.16 14.18
C TYR A 516 3.15 4.81 12.79
N LEU A 517 3.25 6.13 12.75
CA LEU A 517 3.07 6.91 11.52
C LEU A 517 4.36 6.94 10.68
N GLN A 518 5.50 6.86 11.34
CA GLN A 518 6.82 6.86 10.71
C GLN A 518 7.53 5.51 10.92
N PRO A 519 8.44 5.10 10.01
CA PRO A 519 9.23 3.89 10.20
C PRO A 519 9.99 3.86 11.54
N GLU A 520 10.47 5.01 12.02
CA GLU A 520 11.13 5.17 13.32
C GLU A 520 10.19 4.98 14.52
N ASP A 521 8.88 5.20 14.35
CA ASP A 521 7.88 4.94 15.38
C ASP A 521 7.71 3.43 15.62
N GLY A 522 8.22 2.58 14.73
CA GLY A 522 8.12 1.13 14.82
C GLY A 522 6.83 0.58 14.22
N GLY A 523 6.02 -0.11 15.03
CA GLY A 523 4.78 -0.76 14.60
C GLY A 523 4.95 -2.21 14.13
N GLY A 524 6.19 -2.69 14.04
CA GLY A 524 6.51 -4.10 13.79
C GLY A 524 6.04 -5.01 14.92
N ALA A 525 5.81 -6.29 14.59
CA ALA A 525 5.56 -7.32 15.57
C ALA A 525 6.88 -7.96 16.00
N GLU A 526 7.26 -7.86 17.27
CA GLU A 526 8.37 -8.62 17.83
C GLU A 526 7.88 -9.78 18.66
N TYR A 527 8.30 -10.98 18.26
CA TYR A 527 8.05 -12.23 18.96
C TYR A 527 9.29 -12.63 19.78
N ARG A 528 9.82 -11.68 20.58
CA ARG A 528 10.95 -11.91 21.48
C ARG A 528 10.46 -12.44 22.83
N ARG A 529 11.26 -13.30 23.46
CA ARG A 529 11.05 -13.76 24.84
C ARG A 529 11.53 -12.74 25.85
#